data_AF-A0A6B1I527-F1
#
_entry.id   AF-A0A6B1I527-F1
#
_cell.length_a   1.000
_cell.length_b   1.000
_cell.length_c   1.000
_cell.angle_alpha   90.00
_cell.angle_beta   90.00
_cell.angle_gamma   90.00
#
_symmetry.space_group_name_H-M   'P 1'
#
loop_
_entity.id
_entity.type
_entity.pdbx_description
1 polymer ?
#
loop_
_entity_poly.entity_id
_entity_poly.type
_entity_poly.pdbx_seq_one_letter_code
_entity_poly.pdbx_strand_id
1 'polypeptide(L)'
;MGEPHNEGEVVAQYAVAYDILHPYAAANDPQALQEMRLILGEEADRLWKGIVIGEVGFGLFPVKIRLHETPHLDNWHIRAYGGLGLAAMALSEYTSGEGTPQEWADRALEMVTSSLDFQIEGRDGGYAEGPFYSRYAADVYLPYLFALKNRTGLDLFADPKIGKMHEWSLNLRLPNGRRPNIDDGHLDDFYGHYLAAVQANGGVHRWDWENNERGLYVRQFSEMDAIALYDDSVPAQEPTHGPSVFMPGAGDAVFRSDWSAAATYMLLRGENGTAREHGFAHEHPDGTSFVIYASGEMLALDAGYINFDNHDKVNKGSNHNVVLVDGKGPPRRILPVIGTIGDRNDAFIEGFFTSAAGDYAEVRAAYRGVELRRRV
;
A
#
# COMPACT_ATOMS: atom_id res chain seq x y z
N MET A 1 -17.47 -7.74 -8.61
CA MET A 1 -18.58 -6.86 -8.21
C MET A 1 -19.15 -7.39 -6.90
N GLY A 2 -19.18 -6.58 -5.85
CA GLY A 2 -19.56 -6.99 -4.49
C GLY A 2 -18.50 -6.73 -3.42
N GLU A 3 -17.26 -6.44 -3.81
CA GLU A 3 -16.18 -6.07 -2.88
C GLU A 3 -15.67 -4.67 -3.25
N PRO A 4 -15.71 -3.69 -2.33
CA PRO A 4 -15.45 -2.30 -2.64
C PRO A 4 -14.12 -2.02 -3.36
N HIS A 5 -13.05 -2.69 -2.93
CA HIS A 5 -11.69 -2.52 -3.46
C HIS A 5 -11.51 -3.04 -4.89
N ASN A 6 -12.30 -4.03 -5.31
CA ASN A 6 -12.27 -4.60 -6.67
C ASN A 6 -13.06 -3.75 -7.65
N GLU A 7 -14.08 -3.03 -7.17
CA GLU A 7 -14.92 -2.19 -8.01
C GLU A 7 -14.20 -0.93 -8.47
N GLY A 8 -13.40 -0.31 -7.60
CA GLY A 8 -12.53 0.81 -7.97
C GLY A 8 -11.54 0.46 -9.08
N GLU A 9 -10.92 -0.71 -9.01
CA GLU A 9 -9.98 -1.19 -10.03
C GLU A 9 -10.67 -1.40 -11.39
N VAL A 10 -11.85 -2.03 -11.39
CA VAL A 10 -12.62 -2.22 -12.63
C VAL A 10 -12.97 -0.88 -13.28
N VAL A 11 -13.40 0.10 -12.49
CA VAL A 11 -13.71 1.44 -13.00
C VAL A 11 -12.45 2.15 -13.52
N ALA A 12 -11.30 2.01 -12.83
CA ALA A 12 -10.02 2.52 -13.31
C ALA A 12 -9.65 1.93 -14.68
N GLN A 13 -9.77 0.60 -14.83
CA GLN A 13 -9.49 -0.09 -16.09
C GLN A 13 -10.46 0.34 -17.21
N TYR A 14 -11.75 0.50 -16.91
CA TYR A 14 -12.72 1.00 -17.88
C TYR A 14 -12.46 2.44 -18.29
N ALA A 15 -12.05 3.31 -17.36
CA ALA A 15 -11.69 4.69 -17.66
C ALA A 15 -10.49 4.77 -18.61
N VAL A 16 -9.43 4.01 -18.34
CA VAL A 16 -8.24 3.94 -19.20
C VAL A 16 -8.59 3.36 -20.57
N ALA A 17 -9.35 2.26 -20.62
CA ALA A 17 -9.78 1.65 -21.87
C ALA A 17 -10.65 2.60 -22.72
N TYR A 18 -11.59 3.30 -22.08
CA TYR A 18 -12.44 4.29 -22.74
C TYR A 18 -11.60 5.41 -23.36
N ASP A 19 -10.65 5.99 -22.61
CA ASP A 19 -9.80 7.09 -23.08
C ASP A 19 -8.92 6.65 -24.27
N ILE A 20 -8.26 5.49 -24.17
CA ILE A 20 -7.40 4.95 -25.24
C ILE A 20 -8.21 4.66 -26.52
N LEU A 21 -9.39 4.06 -26.38
CA LEU A 21 -10.22 3.66 -27.52
C LEU A 21 -11.07 4.81 -28.08
N HIS A 22 -11.20 5.93 -27.35
CA HIS A 22 -12.10 7.02 -27.70
C HIS A 22 -11.92 7.51 -29.14
N PRO A 23 -10.72 7.85 -29.65
CA PRO A 23 -10.57 8.36 -31.01
C PRO A 23 -10.98 7.35 -32.09
N TYR A 24 -10.68 6.06 -31.85
CA TYR A 24 -11.03 4.99 -32.77
C TYR A 24 -12.54 4.74 -32.80
N ALA A 25 -13.17 4.63 -31.62
CA ALA A 25 -14.60 4.39 -31.51
C ALA A 25 -15.40 5.60 -32.04
N ALA A 26 -14.96 6.84 -31.77
CA ALA A 26 -15.60 8.05 -32.31
C ALA A 26 -15.64 8.06 -33.84
N ALA A 27 -14.60 7.53 -34.50
CA ALA A 27 -14.51 7.49 -35.95
C ALA A 27 -15.24 6.31 -36.60
N ASN A 28 -15.30 5.16 -35.92
CA ASN A 28 -15.73 3.89 -36.53
C ASN A 28 -17.05 3.35 -35.97
N ASP A 29 -17.36 3.62 -34.71
CA ASP A 29 -18.57 3.14 -34.03
C ASP A 29 -19.03 4.11 -32.93
N PRO A 30 -19.66 5.24 -33.30
CA PRO A 30 -20.16 6.22 -32.34
C PRO A 30 -21.22 5.65 -31.38
N GLN A 31 -21.93 4.60 -31.79
CA GLN A 31 -22.93 3.95 -30.95
C GLN A 31 -22.25 3.16 -29.82
N ALA A 32 -21.24 2.36 -30.13
CA ALA A 32 -20.45 1.67 -29.12
C ALA A 32 -19.74 2.66 -28.18
N LEU A 33 -19.23 3.79 -28.71
CA LEU A 33 -18.65 4.85 -27.86
C LEU A 33 -19.67 5.40 -26.86
N GLN A 34 -20.89 5.69 -27.32
CA GLN A 34 -21.96 6.17 -26.45
C GLN A 34 -22.34 5.12 -25.39
N GLU A 35 -22.39 3.84 -25.75
CA GLU A 35 -22.65 2.74 -24.81
C GLU A 35 -21.56 2.63 -23.74
N MET A 36 -20.29 2.62 -24.14
CA MET A 36 -19.15 2.61 -23.20
C MET A 36 -19.18 3.82 -22.26
N ARG A 37 -19.50 5.01 -22.78
CA ARG A 37 -19.64 6.25 -21.99
C ARG A 37 -20.72 6.13 -20.94
N LEU A 38 -21.89 5.58 -21.29
CA LEU A 38 -23.01 5.39 -20.36
C LEU A 38 -22.66 4.38 -19.27
N ILE A 39 -22.08 3.22 -19.64
CA ILE A 39 -21.67 2.19 -18.66
C ILE A 39 -20.64 2.74 -17.68
N LEU A 40 -19.61 3.44 -18.17
CA LEU A 40 -18.60 4.04 -17.30
C LEU A 40 -19.21 5.12 -16.40
N GLY A 41 -20.13 5.92 -16.92
CA GLY A 41 -20.85 6.94 -16.14
C GLY A 41 -21.73 6.34 -15.03
N GLU A 42 -22.43 5.24 -15.32
CA GLU A 42 -23.24 4.52 -14.33
C GLU A 42 -22.38 3.94 -13.20
N GLU A 43 -21.22 3.36 -13.52
CA GLU A 43 -20.30 2.85 -12.52
C GLU A 43 -19.63 3.96 -11.69
N ALA A 44 -19.30 5.09 -12.31
CA ALA A 44 -18.79 6.27 -11.61
C ALA A 44 -19.84 6.83 -10.64
N ASP A 45 -21.11 6.95 -11.05
CA ASP A 45 -22.21 7.32 -10.16
C ASP A 45 -22.36 6.34 -9.00
N ARG A 46 -22.18 5.04 -9.25
CA ARG A 46 -22.28 4.00 -8.22
C ARG A 46 -21.19 4.16 -7.16
N LEU A 47 -19.95 4.43 -7.57
CA LEU A 47 -18.83 4.70 -6.66
C LEU A 47 -19.01 6.04 -5.91
N TRP A 48 -19.44 7.10 -6.61
CA TRP A 48 -19.69 8.42 -6.03
C TRP A 48 -20.80 8.39 -4.98
N LYS A 49 -21.91 7.71 -5.27
CA LYS A 49 -22.97 7.42 -4.29
C LYS A 49 -22.45 6.68 -3.07
N GLY A 50 -21.33 5.98 -3.18
CA GLY A 50 -20.68 5.23 -2.13
C GLY A 50 -21.10 3.77 -2.08
N ILE A 51 -20.10 2.89 -2.04
CA ILE A 51 -20.27 1.45 -1.94
C ILE A 51 -20.83 1.12 -0.54
N VAL A 52 -21.90 0.33 -0.49
CA VAL A 52 -22.55 -0.05 0.77
C VAL A 52 -21.75 -1.20 1.38
N ILE A 53 -21.21 -0.98 2.59
CA ILE A 53 -20.38 -1.98 3.29
C ILE A 53 -21.07 -2.60 4.51
N GLY A 54 -22.25 -2.08 4.86
CA GLY A 54 -23.05 -2.60 5.96
C GLY A 54 -24.42 -1.96 6.01
N GLU A 55 -25.32 -2.58 6.78
CA GLU A 55 -26.65 -2.05 7.06
C GLU A 55 -26.92 -2.13 8.57
N VAL A 56 -27.37 -1.02 9.15
CA VAL A 56 -27.80 -0.95 10.56
C VAL A 56 -29.31 -0.80 10.62
N GLY A 57 -29.99 -1.76 11.24
CA GLY A 57 -31.44 -1.73 11.41
C GLY A 57 -31.87 -0.84 12.57
N PHE A 58 -32.58 0.25 12.28
CA PHE A 58 -33.35 1.02 13.28
C PHE A 58 -34.85 0.91 12.98
N GLY A 59 -35.45 -0.25 13.27
CA GLY A 59 -36.89 -0.46 13.05
C GLY A 59 -37.25 -0.70 11.57
N LEU A 60 -38.19 0.07 11.02
CA LEU A 60 -38.83 -0.20 9.71
C LEU A 60 -37.94 0.09 8.48
N PHE A 61 -36.81 0.78 8.62
CA PHE A 61 -35.92 1.10 7.50
C PHE A 61 -34.44 0.86 7.89
N PRO A 62 -33.69 0.04 7.12
CA PRO A 62 -32.25 -0.12 7.34
C PRO A 62 -31.49 1.12 6.88
N VAL A 63 -30.54 1.59 7.69
CA VAL A 63 -29.57 2.63 7.32
C VAL A 63 -28.37 1.95 6.68
N LYS A 64 -28.10 2.27 5.42
CA LYS A 64 -26.93 1.79 4.68
C LYS A 64 -25.70 2.58 5.12
N ILE A 65 -24.65 1.89 5.54
CA ILE A 65 -23.34 2.48 5.79
C ILE A 65 -22.56 2.42 4.49
N ARG A 66 -22.11 3.57 4.00
CA ARG A 66 -21.32 3.66 2.78
C ARG A 66 -19.85 3.84 3.11
N LEU A 67 -18.99 3.36 2.24
CA LEU A 67 -17.54 3.37 2.42
C LEU A 67 -17.01 4.76 2.83
N HIS A 68 -17.26 5.80 2.01
CA HIS A 68 -16.83 7.18 2.33
C HIS A 68 -17.42 7.80 3.61
N GLU A 69 -18.46 7.19 4.21
CA GLU A 69 -19.03 7.68 5.46
C GLU A 69 -18.33 7.06 6.68
N THR A 70 -17.38 6.15 6.45
CA THR A 70 -16.71 5.45 7.53
C THR A 70 -15.53 6.26 8.09
N PRO A 71 -15.28 6.17 9.41
CA PRO A 71 -14.13 6.83 10.03
C PRO A 71 -12.81 6.04 9.88
N HIS A 72 -12.86 4.82 9.34
CA HIS A 72 -11.66 3.98 9.14
C HIS A 72 -11.22 4.12 7.69
N LEU A 73 -10.22 4.95 7.42
CA LEU A 73 -9.69 5.11 6.08
C LEU A 73 -8.60 4.06 5.82
N ASP A 74 -8.68 3.37 4.69
CA ASP A 74 -7.89 2.18 4.39
C ASP A 74 -7.66 2.03 2.87
N ASN A 75 -7.02 0.93 2.47
CA ASN A 75 -6.77 0.62 1.06
C ASN A 75 -8.05 0.56 0.20
N TRP A 76 -9.23 0.24 0.76
CA TRP A 76 -10.48 0.19 0.00
C TRP A 76 -10.90 1.58 -0.45
N HIS A 77 -10.74 2.58 0.42
CA HIS A 77 -11.03 3.97 0.10
C HIS A 77 -10.13 4.47 -1.03
N ILE A 78 -8.81 4.23 -0.91
CA ILE A 78 -7.84 4.66 -1.92
C ILE A 78 -8.17 4.04 -3.29
N ARG A 79 -8.45 2.73 -3.31
CA ARG A 79 -8.74 2.02 -4.57
C ARG A 79 -10.09 2.41 -5.18
N ALA A 80 -11.15 2.45 -4.38
CA ALA A 80 -12.48 2.84 -4.86
C ALA A 80 -12.46 4.26 -5.46
N TYR A 81 -11.87 5.20 -4.74
CA TYR A 81 -11.94 6.61 -5.10
C TYR A 81 -10.86 7.05 -6.09
N GLY A 82 -9.72 6.35 -6.17
CA GLY A 82 -8.77 6.52 -7.28
C GLY A 82 -9.39 6.13 -8.63
N GLY A 83 -10.17 5.04 -8.66
CA GLY A 83 -10.93 4.63 -9.85
C GLY A 83 -11.98 5.66 -10.24
N LEU A 84 -12.73 6.20 -9.26
CA LEU A 84 -13.67 7.30 -9.50
C LEU A 84 -12.98 8.53 -10.08
N GLY A 85 -11.79 8.88 -9.58
CA GLY A 85 -11.01 10.01 -10.06
C GLY A 85 -10.55 9.85 -11.52
N LEU A 86 -10.14 8.66 -11.92
CA LEU A 86 -9.82 8.36 -13.32
C LEU A 86 -11.05 8.46 -14.22
N ALA A 87 -12.20 7.91 -13.78
CA ALA A 87 -13.45 8.02 -14.53
C ALA A 87 -13.90 9.49 -14.69
N ALA A 88 -13.77 10.30 -13.64
CA ALA A 88 -14.08 11.73 -13.69
C ALA A 88 -13.26 12.49 -14.75
N MET A 89 -11.97 12.15 -14.90
CA MET A 89 -11.12 12.75 -15.92
C MET A 89 -11.46 12.25 -17.33
N ALA A 90 -11.69 10.95 -17.50
CA ALA A 90 -12.04 10.36 -18.79
C ALA A 90 -13.42 10.84 -19.30
N LEU A 91 -14.32 11.16 -18.39
CA LEU A 91 -15.69 11.59 -18.67
C LEU A 91 -15.96 13.07 -18.38
N SER A 92 -14.97 13.96 -18.55
CA SER A 92 -15.11 15.39 -18.17
C SER A 92 -16.30 16.13 -18.79
N GLU A 93 -16.86 15.64 -19.88
CA GLU A 93 -18.03 16.22 -20.59
C GLU A 93 -19.33 15.44 -20.36
N TYR A 94 -19.36 14.46 -19.46
CA TYR A 94 -20.53 13.62 -19.22
C TYR A 94 -21.62 14.38 -18.45
N THR A 95 -22.87 14.24 -18.90
CA THR A 95 -24.03 14.97 -18.35
C THR A 95 -25.25 14.10 -18.10
N SER A 96 -25.14 12.78 -18.28
CA SER A 96 -26.29 11.85 -18.21
C SER A 96 -26.42 11.13 -16.87
N GLY A 97 -25.48 11.35 -15.95
CA GLY A 97 -25.44 10.73 -14.62
C GLY A 97 -26.19 11.51 -13.55
N GLU A 98 -26.25 10.92 -12.36
CA GLU A 98 -26.77 11.55 -11.16
C GLU A 98 -25.77 12.54 -10.53
N GLY A 99 -24.48 12.22 -10.58
CA GLY A 99 -23.39 13.13 -10.25
C GLY A 99 -22.72 13.68 -11.50
N THR A 100 -22.14 14.87 -11.37
CA THR A 100 -21.30 15.46 -12.41
C THR A 100 -19.86 14.95 -12.31
N PRO A 101 -19.10 14.95 -13.41
CA PRO A 101 -17.67 14.62 -13.38
C PRO A 101 -16.87 15.47 -12.39
N GLN A 102 -17.26 16.72 -12.15
CA GLN A 102 -16.61 17.56 -11.15
C GLN A 102 -16.88 17.06 -9.72
N GLU A 103 -18.13 16.70 -9.39
CA GLU A 103 -18.46 16.15 -8.06
C GLU A 103 -17.77 14.80 -7.82
N TRP A 104 -17.62 13.99 -8.87
CA TRP A 104 -16.83 12.76 -8.82
C TRP A 104 -15.35 13.05 -8.55
N ALA A 105 -14.77 14.04 -9.25
CA ALA A 105 -13.38 14.45 -9.08
C ALA A 105 -13.11 15.00 -7.67
N ASP A 106 -14.02 15.84 -7.14
CA ASP A 106 -13.91 16.41 -5.80
C ASP A 106 -13.93 15.30 -4.73
N ARG A 107 -14.87 14.35 -4.86
CA ARG A 107 -14.94 13.18 -3.97
C ARG A 107 -13.69 12.31 -4.06
N ALA A 108 -13.20 12.08 -5.28
CA ALA A 108 -12.00 11.28 -5.50
C ALA A 108 -10.78 11.90 -4.82
N LEU A 109 -10.58 13.20 -5.01
CA LEU A 109 -9.46 13.92 -4.42
C LEU A 109 -9.53 13.91 -2.90
N GLU A 110 -10.68 14.25 -2.31
CA GLU A 110 -10.91 14.21 -0.87
C GLU A 110 -10.58 12.83 -0.28
N MET A 111 -11.17 11.77 -0.85
CA MET A 111 -11.04 10.43 -0.29
C MET A 111 -9.64 9.84 -0.47
N VAL A 112 -9.00 10.03 -1.62
CA VAL A 112 -7.64 9.52 -1.85
C VAL A 112 -6.64 10.25 -0.95
N THR A 113 -6.70 11.58 -0.88
CA THR A 113 -5.75 12.36 -0.07
C THR A 113 -5.93 12.13 1.42
N SER A 114 -7.16 12.13 1.93
CA SER A 114 -7.42 11.85 3.35
C SER A 114 -7.03 10.42 3.73
N SER A 115 -7.23 9.44 2.86
CA SER A 115 -6.88 8.05 3.15
C SER A 115 -5.37 7.81 3.13
N LEU A 116 -4.64 8.41 2.17
CA LEU A 116 -3.18 8.37 2.16
C LEU A 116 -2.60 9.09 3.39
N ASP A 117 -3.14 10.25 3.76
CA ASP A 117 -2.72 10.96 4.98
C ASP A 117 -3.03 10.13 6.24
N PHE A 118 -4.16 9.45 6.29
CA PHE A 118 -4.50 8.59 7.42
C PHE A 118 -3.56 7.38 7.52
N GLN A 119 -3.25 6.73 6.41
CA GLN A 119 -2.51 5.47 6.37
C GLN A 119 -0.99 5.63 6.51
N ILE A 120 -0.43 6.77 6.11
CA ILE A 120 1.03 6.97 6.14
C ILE A 120 1.45 7.58 7.48
N GLU A 121 2.50 7.05 8.08
CA GLU A 121 3.17 7.65 9.23
C GLU A 121 4.08 8.81 8.78
N GLY A 122 3.96 9.97 9.44
CA GLY A 122 4.53 11.22 8.92
C GLY A 122 6.05 11.37 9.07
N ARG A 123 6.68 10.66 10.02
CA ARG A 123 8.11 10.78 10.31
C ARG A 123 8.93 10.04 9.26
N ASP A 124 8.69 8.75 9.11
CA ASP A 124 9.53 7.84 8.31
C ASP A 124 8.76 7.20 7.13
N GLY A 125 7.45 7.45 7.01
CA GLY A 125 6.68 7.05 5.82
C GLY A 125 6.03 5.67 5.90
N GLY A 126 6.04 5.01 7.05
CA GLY A 126 5.43 3.68 7.19
C GLY A 126 3.98 3.67 6.74
N TYR A 127 3.59 2.73 5.86
CA TYR A 127 2.20 2.52 5.49
C TYR A 127 1.58 1.52 6.45
N ALA A 128 0.53 1.91 7.17
CA ALA A 128 0.07 1.20 8.35
C ALA A 128 -0.45 -0.23 8.07
N GLU A 129 -1.02 -0.51 6.90
CA GLU A 129 -1.40 -1.91 6.53
C GLU A 129 -0.23 -2.75 5.99
N GLY A 130 1.00 -2.26 6.08
CA GLY A 130 2.20 -2.96 5.65
C GLY A 130 2.53 -2.80 4.16
N PRO A 131 3.70 -3.31 3.73
CA PRO A 131 4.23 -3.08 2.39
C PRO A 131 3.35 -3.70 1.29
N PHE A 132 2.73 -4.84 1.57
CA PHE A 132 1.85 -5.52 0.61
C PHE A 132 0.62 -4.65 0.28
N TYR A 133 -0.09 -4.14 1.29
CA TYR A 133 -1.25 -3.29 1.06
C TYR A 133 -0.89 -1.89 0.57
N SER A 134 0.32 -1.38 0.88
CA SER A 134 0.82 -0.15 0.25
C SER A 134 0.96 -0.32 -1.27
N ARG A 135 1.46 -1.48 -1.72
CA ARG A 135 1.56 -1.81 -3.15
C ARG A 135 0.20 -2.11 -3.74
N TYR A 136 -0.67 -2.81 -3.01
CA TYR A 136 -2.05 -3.04 -3.44
C TYR A 136 -2.79 -1.72 -3.67
N ALA A 137 -2.71 -0.74 -2.77
CA ALA A 137 -3.30 0.57 -3.00
C ALA A 137 -2.71 1.27 -4.24
N ALA A 138 -1.41 1.05 -4.51
CA ALA A 138 -0.66 1.65 -5.61
C ALA A 138 -1.18 1.27 -7.00
N ASP A 139 -1.84 0.12 -7.14
CA ASP A 139 -2.49 -0.33 -8.39
C ASP A 139 -3.41 0.74 -8.97
N VAL A 140 -4.02 1.57 -8.12
CA VAL A 140 -5.01 2.57 -8.53
C VAL A 140 -4.56 3.99 -8.22
N TYR A 141 -3.92 4.26 -7.07
CA TYR A 141 -3.52 5.63 -6.77
C TYR A 141 -2.41 6.13 -7.69
N LEU A 142 -1.44 5.30 -8.10
CA LEU A 142 -0.36 5.75 -8.99
C LEU A 142 -0.89 6.26 -10.33
N PRO A 143 -1.67 5.49 -11.12
CA PRO A 143 -2.26 6.01 -12.36
C PRO A 143 -3.13 7.24 -12.11
N TYR A 144 -3.91 7.27 -11.02
CA TYR A 144 -4.73 8.44 -10.67
C TYR A 144 -3.88 9.69 -10.41
N LEU A 145 -2.80 9.59 -9.63
CA LEU A 145 -1.92 10.71 -9.32
C LEU A 145 -1.21 11.24 -10.59
N PHE A 146 -0.81 10.35 -11.50
CA PHE A 146 -0.29 10.74 -12.81
C PHE A 146 -1.33 11.51 -13.64
N ALA A 147 -2.55 11.00 -13.72
CA ALA A 147 -3.64 11.65 -14.42
C ALA A 147 -3.94 13.03 -13.81
N LEU A 148 -3.99 13.11 -12.48
CA LEU A 148 -4.23 14.35 -11.74
C LEU A 148 -3.16 15.39 -12.06
N LYS A 149 -1.88 15.03 -11.90
CA LYS A 149 -0.74 15.90 -12.22
C LYS A 149 -0.78 16.40 -13.67
N ASN A 150 -1.02 15.49 -14.63
CA ASN A 150 -0.95 15.83 -16.05
C ASN A 150 -2.17 16.58 -16.58
N ARG A 151 -3.35 16.41 -15.96
CA ARG A 151 -4.60 17.03 -16.42
C ARG A 151 -4.95 18.31 -15.67
N THR A 152 -4.58 18.44 -14.40
CA THR A 152 -4.94 19.59 -13.57
C THR A 152 -3.73 20.39 -13.08
N GLY A 153 -2.52 19.83 -13.18
CA GLY A 153 -1.30 20.43 -12.61
C GLY A 153 -1.15 20.22 -11.10
N LEU A 154 -2.11 19.55 -10.44
CA LEU A 154 -2.00 19.22 -9.02
C LEU A 154 -1.05 18.02 -8.83
N ASP A 155 0.15 18.30 -8.33
CA ASP A 155 1.20 17.31 -8.15
C ASP A 155 1.23 16.76 -6.70
N LEU A 156 0.55 15.63 -6.49
CA LEU A 156 0.60 14.93 -5.19
C LEU A 156 1.91 14.15 -4.97
N PHE A 157 2.72 13.90 -6.01
CA PHE A 157 4.04 13.28 -5.80
C PHE A 157 5.00 14.22 -5.07
N ALA A 158 4.73 15.54 -5.10
CA ALA A 158 5.45 16.53 -4.33
C ALA A 158 5.11 16.53 -2.83
N ASP A 159 4.08 15.78 -2.40
CA ASP A 159 3.77 15.62 -0.98
C ASP A 159 4.89 14.84 -0.28
N PRO A 160 5.56 15.42 0.74
CA PRO A 160 6.65 14.76 1.45
C PRO A 160 6.25 13.42 2.08
N LYS A 161 5.00 13.26 2.49
CA LYS A 161 4.50 12.05 3.14
C LYS A 161 4.39 10.89 2.14
N ILE A 162 3.90 11.17 0.94
CA ILE A 162 3.86 10.21 -0.18
C ILE A 162 5.29 9.85 -0.62
N GLY A 163 6.19 10.84 -0.72
CA GLY A 163 7.60 10.60 -1.00
C GLY A 163 8.26 9.65 0.01
N LYS A 164 8.07 9.91 1.31
CA LYS A 164 8.60 9.06 2.39
C LYS A 164 8.01 7.65 2.37
N MET A 165 6.74 7.47 2.02
CA MET A 165 6.15 6.13 1.89
C MET A 165 6.83 5.31 0.80
N HIS A 166 7.14 5.91 -0.35
CA HIS A 166 7.89 5.22 -1.40
C HIS A 166 9.33 4.92 -0.98
N GLU A 167 9.98 5.83 -0.23
CA GLU A 167 11.31 5.62 0.32
C GLU A 167 11.32 4.50 1.38
N TRP A 168 10.32 4.45 2.26
CA TRP A 168 10.12 3.38 3.23
C TRP A 168 9.98 2.01 2.55
N SER A 169 9.12 1.90 1.53
CA SER A 169 8.97 0.67 0.74
C SER A 169 10.29 0.21 0.09
N LEU A 170 11.09 1.15 -0.42
CA LEU A 170 12.42 0.85 -0.95
C LEU A 170 13.39 0.39 0.14
N ASN A 171 13.36 1.03 1.32
CA ASN A 171 14.26 0.67 2.42
C ASN A 171 14.02 -0.76 2.92
N LEU A 172 12.76 -1.21 2.94
CA LEU A 172 12.36 -2.58 3.29
C LEU A 172 12.80 -3.65 2.28
N ARG A 173 13.14 -3.29 1.05
CA ARG A 173 13.42 -4.22 -0.06
C ARG A 173 14.43 -5.32 0.32
N LEU A 174 14.02 -6.58 0.28
CA LEU A 174 14.89 -7.75 0.41
C LEU A 174 15.92 -7.79 -0.72
N PRO A 175 17.08 -8.45 -0.55
CA PRO A 175 18.13 -8.52 -1.58
C PRO A 175 17.63 -8.99 -2.96
N ASN A 176 16.62 -9.85 -3.01
CA ASN A 176 16.03 -10.37 -4.25
C ASN A 176 15.10 -9.42 -5.02
N GLY A 177 14.87 -8.18 -4.56
CA GLY A 177 13.96 -7.24 -5.24
C GLY A 177 12.61 -7.05 -4.58
N ARG A 178 12.23 -7.97 -3.70
CA ARG A 178 10.87 -8.05 -3.16
C ARG A 178 10.77 -7.39 -1.79
N ARG A 179 9.57 -7.12 -1.33
CA ARG A 179 9.28 -6.60 0.01
C ARG A 179 9.00 -7.77 0.96
N PRO A 180 9.33 -7.62 2.25
CA PRO A 180 9.12 -8.67 3.25
C PRO A 180 7.62 -8.93 3.46
N ASN A 181 7.30 -10.17 3.84
CA ASN A 181 5.93 -10.64 4.07
C ASN A 181 5.47 -10.41 5.53
N ILE A 182 5.67 -9.20 6.01
CA ILE A 182 5.18 -8.72 7.31
C ILE A 182 3.70 -8.34 7.23
N ASP A 183 3.02 -8.29 8.38
CA ASP A 183 1.57 -8.05 8.48
C ASP A 183 0.77 -9.03 7.62
N ASP A 184 -0.42 -8.64 7.17
CA ASP A 184 -1.13 -9.32 6.09
C ASP A 184 -0.42 -9.13 4.73
N GLY A 185 0.85 -9.54 4.65
CA GLY A 185 1.67 -9.45 3.44
C GLY A 185 2.11 -10.79 2.84
N HIS A 186 2.18 -10.79 1.51
CA HIS A 186 3.02 -11.74 0.76
C HIS A 186 4.39 -11.11 0.50
N LEU A 187 5.38 -11.94 0.13
CA LEU A 187 6.54 -11.39 -0.56
C LEU A 187 6.03 -10.76 -1.85
N ASP A 188 6.31 -9.48 -2.10
CA ASP A 188 5.75 -8.81 -3.27
C ASP A 188 6.70 -7.78 -3.87
N ASP A 189 6.44 -7.41 -5.11
CA ASP A 189 7.20 -6.41 -5.85
C ASP A 189 6.62 -5.00 -5.61
N PHE A 190 7.27 -3.94 -6.11
CA PHE A 190 6.71 -2.59 -6.12
C PHE A 190 6.76 -1.97 -7.52
N TYR A 191 5.90 -0.98 -7.76
CA TYR A 191 5.73 -0.29 -9.04
C TYR A 191 6.87 0.67 -9.40
N GLY A 192 8.04 0.12 -9.72
CA GLY A 192 9.21 0.93 -10.02
C GLY A 192 9.09 1.80 -11.28
N HIS A 193 8.34 1.38 -12.31
CA HIS A 193 8.17 2.17 -13.54
C HIS A 193 7.47 3.52 -13.33
N TYR A 194 6.41 3.54 -12.52
CA TYR A 194 5.73 4.78 -12.16
C TYR A 194 6.67 5.71 -11.39
N LEU A 195 7.35 5.19 -10.37
CA LEU A 195 8.22 6.02 -9.53
C LEU A 195 9.47 6.51 -10.26
N ALA A 196 10.05 5.69 -11.14
CA ALA A 196 11.18 6.08 -11.98
C ALA A 196 10.87 7.30 -12.87
N ALA A 197 9.62 7.43 -13.32
CA ALA A 197 9.20 8.49 -14.22
C ALA A 197 8.83 9.82 -13.54
N VAL A 198 8.64 9.83 -12.21
CA VAL A 198 8.11 11.02 -11.51
C VAL A 198 8.94 11.48 -10.31
N GLN A 199 9.64 10.56 -9.64
CA GLN A 199 10.39 10.90 -8.45
C GLN A 199 11.72 11.58 -8.81
N ALA A 200 12.16 12.52 -7.96
CA ALA A 200 13.43 13.21 -8.14
C ALA A 200 14.64 12.25 -8.13
N ASN A 201 14.53 11.14 -7.40
CA ASN A 201 15.48 10.02 -7.37
C ASN A 201 15.08 8.88 -8.33
N GLY A 202 14.46 9.20 -9.47
CA GLY A 202 13.93 8.21 -10.42
C GLY A 202 14.90 7.10 -10.81
N GLY A 203 16.21 7.39 -10.87
CA GLY A 203 17.25 6.38 -11.10
C GLY A 203 17.29 5.27 -10.04
N VAL A 204 16.99 5.58 -8.78
CA VAL A 204 16.91 4.61 -7.69
C VAL A 204 15.69 3.71 -7.83
N HIS A 205 14.54 4.27 -8.19
CA HIS A 205 13.34 3.48 -8.47
C HIS A 205 13.47 2.65 -9.75
N ARG A 206 14.22 3.14 -10.75
CA ARG A 206 14.60 2.35 -11.93
C ARG A 206 15.50 1.18 -11.54
N TRP A 207 16.49 1.39 -10.69
CA TRP A 207 17.33 0.31 -10.18
C TRP A 207 16.53 -0.73 -9.40
N ASP A 208 15.62 -0.31 -8.52
CA ASP A 208 14.73 -1.20 -7.77
C ASP A 208 13.86 -2.05 -8.70
N TRP A 209 13.33 -1.44 -9.77
CA TRP A 209 12.54 -2.12 -10.78
C TRP A 209 13.32 -3.17 -11.58
N GLU A 210 14.52 -2.80 -12.04
CA GLU A 210 15.37 -3.64 -12.90
C GLU A 210 16.07 -4.77 -12.11
N ASN A 211 16.38 -4.55 -10.83
CA ASN A 211 17.07 -5.52 -9.98
C ASN A 211 16.05 -6.35 -9.19
N ASN A 212 15.36 -7.26 -9.86
CA ASN A 212 14.38 -8.14 -9.22
C ASN A 212 14.54 -9.58 -9.71
N GLU A 213 14.42 -10.57 -8.81
CA GLU A 213 14.57 -11.99 -9.13
C GLU A 213 13.60 -12.48 -10.22
N ARG A 214 12.46 -11.80 -10.37
CA ARG A 214 11.42 -12.12 -11.37
C ARG A 214 11.49 -11.25 -12.63
N GLY A 215 12.50 -10.39 -12.73
CA GLY A 215 12.59 -9.36 -13.76
C GLY A 215 11.68 -8.17 -13.49
N LEU A 216 11.44 -7.36 -14.53
CA LEU A 216 10.65 -6.13 -14.44
C LEU A 216 9.21 -6.45 -13.99
N TYR A 217 8.86 -6.06 -12.77
CA TYR A 217 7.49 -6.17 -12.30
C TYR A 217 6.60 -5.14 -13.00
N VAL A 218 5.59 -5.64 -13.70
CA VAL A 218 4.48 -4.84 -14.22
C VAL A 218 3.21 -5.61 -13.93
N ARG A 219 2.24 -4.95 -13.31
CA ARG A 219 0.95 -5.55 -13.05
C ARG A 219 0.21 -5.76 -14.37
N GLN A 220 -0.56 -6.84 -14.44
CA GLN A 220 -1.45 -7.12 -15.55
C GLN A 220 -2.33 -5.89 -15.84
N PHE A 221 -2.40 -5.51 -17.12
CA PHE A 221 -3.09 -4.33 -17.64
C PHE A 221 -2.38 -2.98 -17.42
N SER A 222 -1.23 -2.93 -16.74
CA SER A 222 -0.38 -1.74 -16.61
C SER A 222 0.82 -1.76 -17.58
N GLU A 223 0.88 -2.72 -18.52
CA GLU A 223 1.99 -2.84 -19.48
C GLU A 223 2.12 -1.60 -20.37
N MET A 224 1.00 -0.99 -20.75
CA MET A 224 0.99 0.23 -21.54
C MET A 224 1.58 1.42 -20.78
N ASP A 225 1.31 1.52 -19.47
CA ASP A 225 1.90 2.56 -18.62
C ASP A 225 3.41 2.38 -18.51
N ALA A 226 3.87 1.15 -18.27
CA ALA A 226 5.29 0.85 -18.19
C ALA A 226 6.03 1.18 -19.50
N ILE A 227 5.41 0.96 -20.67
CA ILE A 227 5.97 1.37 -21.96
C ILE A 227 5.96 2.90 -22.12
N ALA A 228 4.84 3.55 -21.80
CA ALA A 228 4.67 4.99 -22.00
C ALA A 228 5.52 5.84 -21.06
N LEU A 229 5.76 5.35 -19.85
CA LEU A 229 6.53 6.04 -18.81
C LEU A 229 8.02 5.68 -18.82
N TYR A 230 8.45 4.72 -19.64
CA TYR A 230 9.86 4.36 -19.74
C TYR A 230 10.68 5.50 -20.32
N ASP A 231 11.67 5.98 -19.56
CA ASP A 231 12.63 6.99 -19.98
C ASP A 231 14.05 6.40 -19.90
N ASP A 232 14.64 6.12 -21.07
CA ASP A 232 15.98 5.55 -21.16
C ASP A 232 17.09 6.53 -20.77
N SER A 233 16.78 7.83 -20.68
CA SER A 233 17.72 8.87 -20.25
C SER A 233 17.95 8.91 -18.74
N VAL A 234 17.06 8.30 -17.94
CA VAL A 234 17.21 8.19 -16.48
C VAL A 234 18.01 6.93 -16.15
N PRO A 235 19.30 6.98 -15.81
CA PRO A 235 20.08 5.77 -15.55
C PRO A 235 19.63 5.08 -14.26
N ALA A 236 19.63 3.74 -14.24
CA ALA A 236 19.47 2.98 -13.01
C ALA A 236 20.62 3.29 -12.04
N GLN A 237 20.29 3.62 -10.79
CA GLN A 237 21.24 4.00 -9.75
C GLN A 237 20.95 3.23 -8.46
N GLU A 238 21.93 2.48 -7.97
CA GLU A 238 21.82 1.85 -6.64
C GLU A 238 21.67 2.93 -5.53
N PRO A 239 20.86 2.69 -4.47
CA PRO A 239 20.74 3.64 -3.37
C PRO A 239 22.11 3.98 -2.75
N THR A 240 22.33 5.26 -2.47
CA THR A 240 23.61 5.73 -1.89
C THR A 240 23.59 5.82 -0.37
N HIS A 241 22.43 5.61 0.26
CA HIS A 241 22.27 5.61 1.71
C HIS A 241 22.29 4.19 2.28
N GLY A 242 22.45 4.11 3.59
CA GLY A 242 22.53 2.84 4.31
C GLY A 242 23.94 2.21 4.20
N PRO A 243 24.04 0.87 4.21
CA PRO A 243 22.98 -0.03 3.80
C PRO A 243 21.92 -0.24 4.90
N SER A 244 22.30 -0.22 6.19
CA SER A 244 21.31 -0.29 7.28
C SER A 244 20.53 1.02 7.44
N VAL A 245 19.22 0.91 7.67
CA VAL A 245 18.30 2.04 7.77
C VAL A 245 17.36 1.83 8.95
N PHE A 246 17.22 2.85 9.80
CA PHE A 246 16.38 2.81 11.01
C PHE A 246 15.22 3.79 10.84
N MET A 247 13.99 3.27 10.87
CA MET A 247 12.74 3.99 10.63
C MET A 247 11.81 3.81 11.84
N PRO A 248 12.14 4.38 13.01
CA PRO A 248 11.42 4.13 14.27
C PRO A 248 9.97 4.61 14.29
N GLY A 249 9.60 5.60 13.46
CA GLY A 249 8.21 6.02 13.25
C GLY A 249 7.42 4.98 12.47
N ALA A 250 8.02 4.40 11.42
CA ALA A 250 7.42 3.32 10.65
C ALA A 250 7.42 1.97 11.39
N GLY A 251 8.26 1.81 12.42
CA GLY A 251 8.39 0.57 13.18
C GLY A 251 9.34 -0.45 12.58
N ASP A 252 10.25 -0.01 11.69
CA ASP A 252 11.17 -0.88 10.96
C ASP A 252 12.64 -0.51 11.18
N ALA A 253 13.46 -1.50 11.55
CA ALA A 253 14.91 -1.41 11.53
C ALA A 253 15.47 -2.44 10.56
N VAL A 254 16.03 -1.95 9.45
CA VAL A 254 16.64 -2.77 8.41
C VAL A 254 18.14 -2.78 8.61
N PHE A 255 18.70 -3.96 8.83
CA PHE A 255 20.12 -4.23 8.81
C PHE A 255 20.48 -4.90 7.50
N ARG A 256 21.51 -4.41 6.80
CA ARG A 256 21.99 -5.09 5.60
C ARG A 256 23.47 -4.86 5.36
N SER A 257 24.14 -5.80 4.69
CA SER A 257 25.58 -5.68 4.37
C SER A 257 25.87 -4.70 3.24
N ASP A 258 24.98 -4.66 2.24
CA ASP A 258 25.03 -3.84 1.03
C ASP A 258 23.68 -3.97 0.29
N TRP A 259 23.54 -3.39 -0.90
CA TRP A 259 22.32 -3.43 -1.72
C TRP A 259 22.33 -4.55 -2.78
N SER A 260 23.37 -5.36 -2.86
CA SER A 260 23.48 -6.43 -3.85
C SER A 260 22.52 -7.58 -3.57
N ALA A 261 22.24 -8.40 -4.59
CA ALA A 261 21.43 -9.60 -4.46
C ALA A 261 22.04 -10.66 -3.52
N ALA A 262 23.32 -10.54 -3.16
CA ALA A 262 24.02 -11.45 -2.24
C ALA A 262 24.03 -10.94 -0.79
N ALA A 263 23.43 -9.77 -0.51
CA ALA A 263 23.48 -9.15 0.80
C ALA A 263 22.86 -10.05 1.89
N THR A 264 23.44 -9.97 3.10
CA THR A 264 22.77 -10.43 4.31
C THR A 264 21.83 -9.32 4.76
N TYR A 265 20.58 -9.66 5.05
CA TYR A 265 19.52 -8.75 5.43
C TYR A 265 18.83 -9.25 6.70
N MET A 266 18.49 -8.31 7.58
CA MET A 266 17.60 -8.55 8.70
C MET A 266 16.62 -7.38 8.85
N LEU A 267 15.33 -7.70 9.00
CA LEU A 267 14.31 -6.75 9.43
C LEU A 267 14.02 -7.01 10.90
N LEU A 268 14.04 -5.97 11.72
CA LEU A 268 13.65 -5.99 13.12
C LEU A 268 12.44 -5.06 13.31
N ARG A 269 11.36 -5.59 13.89
CA ARG A 269 10.06 -4.91 13.96
C ARG A 269 9.78 -4.34 15.34
N GLY A 270 9.26 -3.12 15.35
CA GLY A 270 8.91 -2.37 16.54
C GLY A 270 7.89 -1.28 16.24
N GLU A 271 6.70 -1.69 15.80
CA GLU A 271 5.61 -0.79 15.42
C GLU A 271 4.89 -0.17 16.62
N ASN A 272 4.58 1.11 16.46
CA ASN A 272 3.84 1.92 17.42
C ASN A 272 3.10 3.05 16.70
N GLY A 273 2.19 3.72 17.41
CA GLY A 273 1.51 4.91 16.89
C GLY A 273 0.76 4.62 15.58
N THR A 274 0.86 5.52 14.60
CA THR A 274 0.13 5.42 13.32
C THR A 274 0.36 4.09 12.60
N ALA A 275 1.61 3.62 12.50
CA ALA A 275 1.94 2.37 11.81
C ALA A 275 1.14 1.19 12.38
N ARG A 276 1.09 1.07 13.72
CA ARG A 276 0.33 0.00 14.41
C ARG A 276 -1.18 0.24 14.45
N GLU A 277 -1.60 1.48 14.72
CA GLU A 277 -2.99 1.79 15.06
C GLU A 277 -3.90 1.82 13.82
N HIS A 278 -3.35 2.17 12.67
CA HIS A 278 -4.11 2.34 11.43
C HIS A 278 -3.98 1.14 10.47
N GLY A 279 -3.18 0.12 10.80
CA GLY A 279 -3.12 -1.16 10.07
C GLY A 279 -4.35 -2.05 10.28
N PHE A 280 -5.13 -1.78 11.33
CA PHE A 280 -6.40 -2.46 11.63
C PHE A 280 -6.34 -3.99 11.47
N ALA A 281 -7.23 -4.60 10.69
CA ALA A 281 -7.30 -6.05 10.54
C ALA A 281 -6.04 -6.64 9.90
N HIS A 282 -5.23 -5.84 9.20
CA HIS A 282 -3.99 -6.28 8.56
C HIS A 282 -2.79 -6.31 9.50
N GLU A 283 -2.86 -5.58 10.61
CA GLU A 283 -1.80 -5.51 11.63
C GLU A 283 -1.63 -6.84 12.37
N HIS A 284 -0.37 -7.28 12.54
CA HIS A 284 -0.04 -8.47 13.31
C HIS A 284 0.57 -8.09 14.67
N PRO A 285 0.30 -8.85 15.75
CA PRO A 285 0.94 -8.66 17.04
C PRO A 285 2.36 -9.23 16.98
N ASP A 286 3.27 -8.54 16.31
CA ASP A 286 4.61 -9.06 16.04
C ASP A 286 5.71 -8.23 16.71
N GLY A 287 5.35 -7.26 17.57
CA GLY A 287 6.31 -6.41 18.27
C GLY A 287 7.54 -7.18 18.81
N THR A 288 8.73 -6.75 18.40
CA THR A 288 10.06 -7.37 18.54
C THR A 288 10.43 -8.41 17.48
N SER A 289 9.56 -8.83 16.56
CA SER A 289 9.83 -9.88 15.56
C SER A 289 11.03 -9.55 14.68
N PHE A 290 11.56 -10.58 14.01
CA PHE A 290 12.54 -10.36 12.96
C PHE A 290 12.33 -11.29 11.77
N VAL A 291 12.86 -10.86 10.64
CA VAL A 291 13.04 -11.65 9.42
C VAL A 291 14.53 -11.63 9.05
N ILE A 292 15.07 -12.74 8.57
CA ILE A 292 16.46 -12.82 8.08
C ILE A 292 16.45 -13.40 6.68
N TYR A 293 17.16 -12.73 5.77
CA TYR A 293 17.44 -13.20 4.41
C TYR A 293 18.96 -13.21 4.21
N ALA A 294 19.52 -14.32 3.74
CA ALA A 294 20.93 -14.41 3.37
C ALA A 294 21.17 -15.55 2.39
N SER A 295 22.23 -15.46 1.60
CA SER A 295 22.60 -16.48 0.60
C SER A 295 21.50 -16.80 -0.41
N GLY A 296 20.67 -15.82 -0.76
CA GLY A 296 19.59 -16.01 -1.73
C GLY A 296 18.27 -16.56 -1.16
N GLU A 297 18.18 -16.80 0.15
CA GLU A 297 17.00 -17.42 0.77
C GLU A 297 16.56 -16.72 2.07
N MET A 298 15.28 -16.86 2.39
CA MET A 298 14.71 -16.49 3.69
C MET A 298 15.10 -17.55 4.73
N LEU A 299 15.89 -17.16 5.73
CA LEU A 299 16.38 -18.06 6.78
C LEU A 299 15.51 -18.01 8.05
N ALA A 300 15.01 -16.83 8.39
CA ALA A 300 13.99 -16.64 9.42
C ALA A 300 12.79 -15.95 8.77
N LEU A 301 11.72 -16.70 8.58
CA LEU A 301 10.53 -16.29 7.86
C LEU A 301 9.50 -15.69 8.81
N ASP A 302 8.69 -14.76 8.30
CA ASP A 302 7.39 -14.47 8.90
C ASP A 302 6.33 -15.41 8.30
N ALA A 303 5.26 -15.70 9.04
CA ALA A 303 4.13 -16.46 8.53
C ALA A 303 3.34 -15.67 7.47
N GLY A 304 3.36 -14.33 7.56
CA GLY A 304 2.71 -13.42 6.62
C GLY A 304 1.25 -13.76 6.42
N TYR A 305 0.83 -13.79 5.15
CA TYR A 305 -0.58 -13.82 4.78
C TYR A 305 -0.99 -15.00 3.91
N ILE A 306 -2.20 -15.52 4.15
CA ILE A 306 -2.85 -16.50 3.28
C ILE A 306 -3.79 -15.77 2.32
N ASN A 307 -4.87 -15.23 2.89
CA ASN A 307 -5.90 -14.36 2.31
C ASN A 307 -6.76 -13.84 3.47
N PHE A 308 -7.65 -12.88 3.21
CA PHE A 308 -8.36 -12.15 4.27
C PHE A 308 -9.20 -13.09 5.14
N ASP A 309 -10.01 -13.94 4.50
CA ASP A 309 -10.86 -14.93 5.18
C ASP A 309 -10.08 -15.91 6.07
N ASN A 310 -8.78 -16.09 5.82
CA ASN A 310 -7.94 -17.08 6.49
C ASN A 310 -6.77 -16.48 7.27
N HIS A 311 -6.64 -15.15 7.33
CA HIS A 311 -5.49 -14.46 7.92
C HIS A 311 -5.30 -14.77 9.41
N ASP A 312 -6.40 -15.07 10.10
CA ASP A 312 -6.46 -15.44 11.52
C ASP A 312 -5.74 -16.76 11.85
N LYS A 313 -5.37 -17.53 10.82
CA LYS A 313 -4.61 -18.78 10.97
C LYS A 313 -3.11 -18.54 11.15
N VAL A 314 -2.60 -17.39 10.73
CA VAL A 314 -1.17 -17.08 10.64
C VAL A 314 -0.74 -15.78 11.32
N ASN A 315 -1.67 -14.96 11.80
CA ASN A 315 -1.39 -13.64 12.41
C ASN A 315 -1.30 -13.63 13.95
N LYS A 316 -1.08 -14.77 14.63
CA LYS A 316 -0.97 -14.78 16.10
C LYS A 316 0.47 -14.48 16.49
N GLY A 317 0.69 -13.90 17.67
CA GLY A 317 2.05 -13.67 18.19
C GLY A 317 2.96 -14.91 18.16
N SER A 318 2.41 -16.12 18.31
CA SER A 318 3.17 -17.39 18.21
C SER A 318 3.57 -17.81 16.79
N ASN A 319 3.11 -17.09 15.76
CA ASN A 319 3.45 -17.31 14.35
C ASN A 319 4.66 -16.49 13.89
N HIS A 320 5.15 -15.57 14.73
CA HIS A 320 6.28 -14.69 14.43
C HIS A 320 7.55 -15.13 15.19
N ASN A 321 8.71 -14.64 14.75
CA ASN A 321 9.99 -14.85 15.42
C ASN A 321 10.12 -14.03 16.72
N VAL A 322 9.20 -14.18 17.68
CA VAL A 322 9.16 -13.44 18.95
C VAL A 322 9.46 -14.35 20.14
N VAL A 323 9.70 -13.75 21.31
CA VAL A 323 9.74 -14.49 22.57
C VAL A 323 8.32 -14.81 23.02
N LEU A 324 8.10 -15.98 23.61
CA LEU A 324 6.80 -16.32 24.22
C LEU A 324 6.92 -16.26 25.74
N VAL A 325 5.93 -15.62 26.38
CA VAL A 325 5.80 -15.60 27.84
C VAL A 325 4.81 -16.68 28.22
N ASP A 326 5.27 -17.71 28.93
CA ASP A 326 4.48 -18.89 29.30
C ASP A 326 3.77 -19.54 28.10
N GLY A 327 4.47 -19.63 26.96
CA GLY A 327 3.94 -20.18 25.71
C GLY A 327 2.97 -19.27 24.96
N LYS A 328 2.85 -17.98 25.35
CA LYS A 328 1.94 -17.01 24.70
C LYS A 328 2.71 -15.79 24.19
N GLY A 329 2.44 -15.42 22.95
CA GLY A 329 2.93 -14.18 22.34
C GLY A 329 2.07 -12.95 22.71
N PRO A 330 2.42 -11.78 22.16
CA PRO A 330 1.59 -10.58 22.21
C PRO A 330 0.16 -10.85 21.68
N PRO A 331 -0.85 -10.22 22.27
CA PRO A 331 -2.25 -10.51 21.95
C PRO A 331 -2.79 -9.64 20.80
N ARG A 332 -3.45 -10.29 19.82
CA ARG A 332 -4.30 -9.59 18.84
C ARG A 332 -5.42 -8.79 19.50
N ARG A 333 -5.84 -7.70 18.86
CA ARG A 333 -7.12 -7.04 19.11
C ARG A 333 -8.20 -7.75 18.29
N ILE A 334 -9.17 -8.35 18.98
CA ILE A 334 -10.24 -9.13 18.36
C ILE A 334 -11.59 -8.57 18.82
N LEU A 335 -12.56 -8.50 17.92
CA LEU A 335 -13.98 -8.34 18.24
C LEU A 335 -14.73 -9.66 17.98
N PRO A 336 -15.64 -10.08 18.88
CA PRO A 336 -16.48 -11.26 18.64
C PRO A 336 -17.21 -11.13 17.30
N VAL A 337 -17.28 -12.22 16.53
CA VAL A 337 -17.92 -12.30 15.19
C VAL A 337 -17.14 -11.62 14.06
N ILE A 338 -16.45 -10.50 14.31
CA ILE A 338 -15.69 -9.77 13.28
C ILE A 338 -14.28 -10.34 13.08
N GLY A 339 -13.67 -10.90 14.13
CA GLY A 339 -12.30 -11.42 14.07
C GLY A 339 -11.26 -10.37 14.47
N THR A 340 -10.07 -10.44 13.88
CA THR A 340 -8.97 -9.51 14.16
C THR A 340 -9.25 -8.12 13.63
N ILE A 341 -8.93 -7.11 14.44
CA ILE A 341 -9.18 -5.68 14.16
C ILE A 341 -7.96 -4.81 14.51
N GLY A 342 -6.79 -5.41 14.70
CA GLY A 342 -5.57 -4.71 15.12
C GLY A 342 -4.65 -5.52 16.00
N ASP A 343 -3.52 -4.90 16.34
CA ASP A 343 -2.68 -5.27 17.47
C ASP A 343 -2.98 -4.39 18.71
N ARG A 344 -2.60 -4.87 19.90
CA ARG A 344 -2.71 -4.17 21.18
C ARG A 344 -1.35 -3.81 21.77
N ASN A 345 -0.24 -3.99 21.06
CA ASN A 345 1.10 -3.94 21.64
C ASN A 345 2.02 -2.96 20.91
N ASP A 346 2.18 -1.76 21.46
CA ASP A 346 3.27 -0.91 20.99
C ASP A 346 4.63 -1.55 21.29
N ALA A 347 5.47 -1.58 20.27
CA ALA A 347 6.89 -1.85 20.35
C ALA A 347 7.66 -0.62 19.83
N PHE A 348 8.84 -0.35 20.39
CA PHE A 348 9.58 0.87 20.11
C PHE A 348 11.00 0.55 19.70
N ILE A 349 11.37 0.94 18.49
CA ILE A 349 12.78 0.94 18.06
C ILE A 349 13.49 2.12 18.74
N GLU A 350 14.48 1.80 19.55
CA GLU A 350 15.22 2.73 20.40
C GLU A 350 16.72 2.44 20.29
N GLY A 351 17.55 3.43 20.66
CA GLY A 351 19.00 3.28 20.77
C GLY A 351 19.64 2.58 19.57
N PHE A 352 19.69 3.22 18.41
CA PHE A 352 20.27 2.64 17.19
C PHE A 352 21.48 3.43 16.70
N PHE A 353 22.43 2.74 16.06
CA PHE A 353 23.59 3.36 15.43
C PHE A 353 24.22 2.44 14.38
N THR A 354 25.01 3.04 13.48
CA THR A 354 25.88 2.35 12.52
C THR A 354 27.32 2.56 12.93
N SER A 355 28.17 1.53 12.85
CA SER A 355 29.59 1.65 13.17
C SER A 355 30.46 0.68 12.36
N ALA A 356 31.77 0.93 12.32
CA ALA A 356 32.72 0.01 11.68
C ALA A 356 32.80 -1.38 12.35
N ALA A 357 32.35 -1.50 13.60
CA ALA A 357 32.33 -2.77 14.33
C ALA A 357 31.02 -3.56 14.10
N GLY A 358 30.00 -2.92 13.54
CA GLY A 358 28.65 -3.45 13.40
C GLY A 358 27.59 -2.40 13.69
N ASP A 359 26.39 -2.70 13.22
CA ASP A 359 25.20 -1.88 13.40
C ASP A 359 24.40 -2.40 14.60
N TYR A 360 23.63 -1.52 15.23
CA TYR A 360 22.89 -1.84 16.45
C TYR A 360 21.52 -1.18 16.44
N ALA A 361 20.51 -1.87 16.97
CA ALA A 361 19.26 -1.30 17.42
C ALA A 361 18.65 -2.13 18.56
N GLU A 362 17.81 -1.51 19.39
CA GLU A 362 17.00 -2.24 20.35
C GLU A 362 15.50 -2.01 20.13
N VAL A 363 14.70 -3.05 20.33
CA VAL A 363 13.24 -2.95 20.37
C VAL A 363 12.75 -3.24 21.77
N ARG A 364 12.02 -2.29 22.35
CA ARG A 364 11.33 -2.43 23.63
C ARG A 364 9.84 -2.71 23.38
N ALA A 365 9.33 -3.77 23.98
CA ALA A 365 7.90 -4.10 23.97
C ALA A 365 7.47 -4.65 25.33
N ALA A 366 6.16 -4.72 25.59
CA ALA A 366 5.64 -5.28 26.83
C ALA A 366 4.36 -6.07 26.61
N TYR A 367 4.41 -7.39 26.78
CA TYR A 367 3.23 -8.24 26.69
C TYR A 367 3.19 -9.28 27.81
N ARG A 368 1.98 -9.72 28.14
CA ARG A 368 1.74 -10.73 29.19
C ARG A 368 2.34 -10.37 30.56
N GLY A 369 2.43 -9.07 30.87
CA GLY A 369 2.98 -8.58 32.14
C GLY A 369 4.51 -8.64 32.23
N VAL A 370 5.21 -8.84 31.11
CA VAL A 370 6.67 -8.86 31.03
C VAL A 370 7.13 -7.77 30.07
N GLU A 371 8.15 -7.01 30.48
CA GLU A 371 8.88 -6.10 29.60
C GLU A 371 10.02 -6.84 28.91
N LEU A 372 10.14 -6.64 27.61
CA LEU A 372 11.14 -7.30 26.77
C LEU A 372 11.96 -6.24 26.05
N ARG A 373 13.26 -6.51 25.93
CA ARG A 373 14.16 -5.79 25.03
C ARG A 373 14.88 -6.78 24.15
N ARG A 374 14.72 -6.65 22.84
CA ARG A 374 15.53 -7.35 21.85
C ARG A 374 16.61 -6.41 21.36
N ARG A 375 17.85 -6.90 21.33
CA ARG A 375 19.03 -6.17 20.85
C ARG A 375 19.64 -6.98 19.71
N VAL A 376 19.98 -6.30 18.63
CA VAL A 376 20.59 -6.87 17.43
C VAL A 376 21.91 -6.16 17.18
#